data_AF-A0A8J4DYA5-F1
#
_entry.id   AF-A0A8J4DYA5-F1
#
_cell.length_a   1.000
_cell.length_b   1.000
_cell.length_c   1.000
_cell.angle_alpha   90.00
_cell.angle_beta   90.00
_cell.angle_gamma   90.00
#
_symmetry.space_group_name_H-M   'P 1'
#
loop_
_entity.id
_entity.type
_entity.pdbx_description
1 polymer ?
#
loop_
_entity_poly.entity_id
_entity_poly.type
_entity_poly.pdbx_seq_one_letter_code
_entity_poly.pdbx_strand_id
1 'polypeptide(L)'
;MRRTVLAGLAAASVVGVTVATAALAAPDNEHAAAGRTAATWLTTQLRDGLLQNQFGDEFSPDVGLTIDALLAMKATGIDAVTVTTVTDAVARKAATFAINDIPVDTDDDGEVDTTVRTVDAGSTAKLLFAAVVSGRDPKAFGLDLDDLIRGLIATDGPHQGRVRDINPENWGGDGSNVFDQSLAVLGLAGSGGAPPDVVNFLIKQQCPAGGFRLNPATDGSACADDGRADVDATAIAVQALVAAGSDDAAGKGGDWLAGLQAANGSFRNGPQAPDPFIVPVENSNSTGLGGQALAATGHSEEAGKAAAWVAALQWTAGADRGAIAYDKEAFDAGAPDDTSRDQWRRASAQALLGLAQVPFGEISKVPAGEPSSSSPSASASASSSASSSASASSSTSASASASASATTTPTPTTTPTGNLATTGEPVMRFAIYALGLILAGAILVIAARRRRSSA
;
A
#
# COMPACT_ATOMS: atom_id res chain seq x y z
N MET A 1 3.74 -80.79 -39.64
CA MET A 1 2.37 -80.98 -39.10
C MET A 1 2.19 -80.10 -37.87
N ARG A 2 1.10 -79.34 -37.85
CA ARG A 2 0.70 -78.32 -36.86
C ARG A 2 0.60 -78.88 -35.43
N ARG A 3 0.98 -78.10 -34.42
CA ARG A 3 0.34 -78.16 -33.09
C ARG A 3 0.08 -76.75 -32.55
N THR A 4 -1.19 -76.51 -32.28
CA THR A 4 -1.87 -75.29 -31.87
C THR A 4 -1.55 -74.95 -30.41
N VAL A 5 -1.30 -73.68 -30.12
CA VAL A 5 -1.15 -73.12 -28.75
C VAL A 5 -2.48 -72.50 -28.33
N LEU A 6 -3.01 -72.92 -27.18
CA LEU A 6 -4.16 -72.31 -26.50
C LEU A 6 -3.64 -71.28 -25.49
N ALA A 7 -4.09 -70.03 -25.64
CA ALA A 7 -3.85 -68.94 -24.70
C ALA A 7 -4.93 -68.94 -23.60
N GLY A 8 -4.50 -68.94 -22.34
CA GLY A 8 -5.36 -68.67 -21.19
C GLY A 8 -5.14 -67.24 -20.69
N LEU A 9 -6.19 -66.42 -20.71
CA LEU A 9 -6.22 -65.11 -20.05
C LEU A 9 -6.37 -65.31 -18.54
N ALA A 10 -5.44 -64.77 -17.76
CA ALA A 10 -5.59 -64.55 -16.32
C ALA A 10 -5.86 -63.05 -16.08
N ALA A 11 -7.04 -62.72 -15.58
CA ALA A 11 -7.40 -61.37 -15.16
C ALA A 11 -6.88 -61.12 -13.74
N ALA A 12 -5.93 -60.20 -13.58
CA ALA A 12 -5.47 -59.72 -12.29
C ALA A 12 -6.34 -58.52 -11.85
N SER A 13 -7.08 -58.68 -10.77
CA SER A 13 -7.87 -57.61 -10.14
C SER A 13 -6.96 -56.75 -9.26
N VAL A 14 -6.64 -55.53 -9.71
CA VAL A 14 -5.95 -54.52 -8.90
C VAL A 14 -6.97 -53.83 -8.01
N VAL A 15 -6.88 -54.05 -6.70
CA VAL A 15 -7.62 -53.26 -5.70
C VAL A 15 -6.87 -51.95 -5.50
N GLY A 16 -7.39 -50.88 -6.11
CA GLY A 16 -6.86 -49.52 -5.90
C GLY A 16 -7.28 -49.00 -4.53
N VAL A 17 -6.32 -48.85 -3.62
CA VAL A 17 -6.50 -48.08 -2.39
C VAL A 17 -6.42 -46.60 -2.77
N THR A 18 -7.57 -45.95 -2.91
CA THR A 18 -7.65 -44.49 -3.00
C THR A 18 -7.39 -43.92 -1.62
N VAL A 19 -6.16 -43.48 -1.36
CA VAL A 19 -5.88 -42.57 -0.25
C VAL A 19 -6.53 -41.24 -0.61
N ALA A 20 -7.70 -40.97 -0.04
CA ALA A 20 -8.28 -39.64 -0.07
C ALA A 20 -7.36 -38.73 0.74
N THR A 21 -6.49 -37.98 0.07
CA THR A 21 -5.88 -36.78 0.66
C THR A 21 -7.04 -35.84 0.99
N ALA A 22 -7.49 -35.84 2.25
CA ALA A 22 -8.28 -34.73 2.75
C ALA A 22 -7.41 -33.49 2.55
N ALA A 23 -7.77 -32.67 1.57
CA ALA A 23 -7.26 -31.31 1.51
C ALA A 23 -7.70 -30.66 2.82
N LEU A 24 -6.76 -30.47 3.74
CA LEU A 24 -6.97 -29.57 4.86
C LEU A 24 -7.34 -28.23 4.22
N ALA A 25 -8.60 -27.82 4.39
CA ALA A 25 -9.01 -26.47 4.06
C ALA A 25 -8.03 -25.53 4.75
N ALA A 26 -7.49 -24.56 4.01
CA ALA A 26 -6.73 -23.48 4.63
C ALA A 26 -7.56 -22.92 5.78
N PRO A 27 -6.97 -22.64 6.96
CA PRO A 27 -7.73 -22.09 8.07
C PRO A 27 -8.53 -20.88 7.58
N ASP A 28 -9.83 -20.88 7.88
CA ASP A 28 -10.70 -19.77 7.50
C ASP A 28 -10.11 -18.48 8.10
N ASN A 29 -9.76 -17.52 7.25
CA ASN A 29 -9.28 -16.21 7.70
C ASN A 29 -10.42 -15.50 8.45
N GLU A 30 -10.32 -15.49 9.78
CA GLU A 30 -11.34 -14.93 10.68
C GLU A 30 -11.63 -13.43 10.44
N HIS A 31 -10.65 -12.72 9.89
CA HIS A 31 -10.72 -11.28 9.63
C HIS A 31 -11.11 -10.93 8.19
N ALA A 32 -11.39 -11.93 7.33
CA ALA A 32 -11.77 -11.68 5.94
C ALA A 32 -13.02 -10.78 5.80
N ALA A 33 -13.99 -10.90 6.72
CA ALA A 33 -15.17 -10.04 6.73
C ALA A 33 -14.85 -8.58 7.11
N ALA A 34 -13.92 -8.38 8.05
CA ALA A 34 -13.42 -7.05 8.41
C ALA A 34 -12.69 -6.41 7.21
N GLY A 35 -11.84 -7.18 6.51
CA GLY A 35 -11.18 -6.75 5.28
C GLY A 35 -12.16 -6.30 4.19
N ARG A 36 -13.21 -7.10 3.90
CA ARG A 36 -14.27 -6.71 2.94
C ARG A 36 -15.03 -5.45 3.36
N THR A 37 -15.24 -5.26 4.65
CA THR A 37 -15.88 -4.04 5.18
C THR A 37 -14.98 -2.82 4.96
N ALA A 38 -13.67 -2.93 5.19
CA ALA A 38 -12.70 -1.87 4.89
C ALA A 38 -12.64 -1.55 3.39
N ALA A 39 -12.62 -2.58 2.53
CA ALA A 39 -12.67 -2.40 1.08
C ALA A 39 -13.93 -1.66 0.64
N THR A 40 -15.09 -2.00 1.22
CA THR A 40 -16.36 -1.31 0.95
C THR A 40 -16.32 0.14 1.43
N TRP A 41 -15.69 0.43 2.57
CA TRP A 41 -15.50 1.82 2.97
C TRP A 41 -14.62 2.58 1.95
N LEU A 42 -13.49 2.00 1.50
CA LEU A 42 -12.64 2.63 0.49
C LEU A 42 -13.35 2.93 -0.82
N THR A 43 -14.29 2.08 -1.27
CA THR A 43 -15.07 2.37 -2.49
C THR A 43 -15.92 3.64 -2.35
N THR A 44 -16.45 3.91 -1.15
CA THR A 44 -17.20 5.15 -0.88
C THR A 44 -16.33 6.40 -0.89
N GLN A 45 -15.00 6.25 -0.78
CA GLN A 45 -14.05 7.36 -0.77
C GLN A 45 -13.55 7.74 -2.18
N LEU A 46 -13.92 6.97 -3.21
CA LEU A 46 -13.53 7.23 -4.60
C LEU A 46 -14.31 8.42 -5.17
N ARG A 47 -13.60 9.27 -5.92
CA ARG A 47 -14.19 10.28 -6.82
C ARG A 47 -13.67 10.02 -8.23
N ASP A 48 -14.58 9.79 -9.17
CA ASP A 48 -14.25 9.42 -10.55
C ASP A 48 -13.29 8.23 -10.68
N GLY A 49 -13.42 7.27 -9.75
CA GLY A 49 -12.59 6.06 -9.67
C GLY A 49 -11.21 6.27 -9.02
N LEU A 50 -10.92 7.45 -8.47
CA LEU A 50 -9.64 7.76 -7.81
C LEU A 50 -9.85 8.21 -6.37
N LEU A 51 -8.98 7.76 -5.47
CA LEU A 51 -8.79 8.40 -4.18
C LEU A 51 -8.14 9.78 -4.39
N GLN A 52 -8.36 10.68 -3.44
CA GLN A 52 -7.96 12.08 -3.55
C GLN A 52 -6.97 12.42 -2.45
N ASN A 53 -5.90 13.14 -2.72
CA ASN A 53 -5.21 13.93 -1.73
C ASN A 53 -6.11 15.09 -1.29
N GLN A 54 -6.11 15.38 0.00
CA GLN A 54 -6.77 16.57 0.53
C GLN A 54 -5.73 17.44 1.23
N PHE A 55 -5.51 18.64 0.70
CA PHE A 55 -4.69 19.66 1.33
C PHE A 55 -5.56 20.90 1.54
N GLY A 56 -6.06 21.07 2.77
CA GLY A 56 -7.11 22.06 3.05
C GLY A 56 -8.39 21.74 2.28
N ASP A 57 -8.88 22.72 1.51
CA ASP A 57 -10.10 22.58 0.70
C ASP A 57 -9.83 22.03 -0.71
N GLU A 58 -8.56 21.86 -1.10
CA GLU A 58 -8.17 21.37 -2.41
C GLU A 58 -8.11 19.84 -2.45
N PHE A 59 -8.77 19.27 -3.46
CA PHE A 59 -8.71 17.85 -3.77
C PHE A 59 -7.94 17.63 -5.07
N SER A 60 -6.94 16.77 -5.02
CA SER A 60 -6.23 16.30 -6.22
C SER A 60 -6.21 14.78 -6.28
N PRO A 61 -6.30 14.15 -7.46
CA PRO A 61 -6.26 12.69 -7.53
C PRO A 61 -4.93 12.14 -7.00
N ASP A 62 -4.99 11.17 -6.10
CA ASP A 62 -3.83 10.41 -5.62
C ASP A 62 -3.78 9.06 -6.33
N VAL A 63 -3.02 8.99 -7.43
CA VAL A 63 -2.88 7.76 -8.22
C VAL A 63 -2.17 6.67 -7.42
N GLY A 64 -1.15 7.02 -6.65
CA GLY A 64 -0.37 6.08 -5.86
C GLY A 64 -1.22 5.40 -4.79
N LEU A 65 -1.97 6.18 -4.01
CA LEU A 65 -2.90 5.67 -3.00
C LEU A 65 -4.07 4.92 -3.64
N THR A 66 -4.54 5.36 -4.81
CA THR A 66 -5.59 4.64 -5.55
C THR A 66 -5.12 3.23 -5.94
N ILE A 67 -3.86 3.08 -6.36
CA ILE A 67 -3.31 1.75 -6.67
C ILE A 67 -3.25 0.90 -5.40
N ASP A 68 -2.82 1.43 -4.26
CA ASP A 68 -2.81 0.66 -2.99
C ASP A 68 -4.21 0.16 -2.64
N ALA A 69 -5.21 1.04 -2.75
CA ALA A 69 -6.60 0.65 -2.54
C ALA A 69 -7.08 -0.39 -3.56
N LEU A 70 -6.71 -0.28 -4.83
CA LEU A 70 -7.03 -1.28 -5.85
C LEU A 70 -6.47 -2.66 -5.49
N LEU A 71 -5.19 -2.74 -5.11
CA LEU A 71 -4.53 -3.98 -4.70
C LEU A 71 -5.27 -4.60 -3.51
N ALA A 72 -5.57 -3.78 -2.51
CA ALA A 72 -6.21 -4.22 -1.28
C ALA A 72 -7.68 -4.64 -1.50
N MET A 73 -8.45 -3.86 -2.24
CA MET A 73 -9.83 -4.22 -2.61
C MET A 73 -9.87 -5.51 -3.41
N LYS A 74 -8.95 -5.70 -4.36
CA LYS A 74 -8.87 -6.96 -5.11
C LYS A 74 -8.47 -8.14 -4.22
N ALA A 75 -7.55 -7.96 -3.27
CA ALA A 75 -7.20 -9.00 -2.30
C ALA A 75 -8.41 -9.47 -1.47
N THR A 76 -9.41 -8.61 -1.27
CA THR A 76 -10.65 -8.95 -0.56
C THR A 76 -11.78 -9.47 -1.44
N GLY A 77 -11.56 -9.56 -2.77
CA GLY A 77 -12.58 -10.00 -3.72
C GLY A 77 -13.68 -8.97 -3.96
N ILE A 78 -13.35 -7.68 -4.08
CA ILE A 78 -14.34 -6.66 -4.51
C ILE A 78 -14.94 -7.00 -5.89
N ASP A 79 -16.07 -6.40 -6.23
CA ASP A 79 -16.75 -6.66 -7.50
C ASP A 79 -15.94 -6.18 -8.72
N ALA A 80 -16.15 -6.86 -9.86
CA ALA A 80 -15.40 -6.59 -11.09
C ALA A 80 -15.63 -5.18 -11.66
N VAL A 81 -16.82 -4.59 -11.45
CA VAL A 81 -17.14 -3.24 -11.98
C VAL A 81 -16.30 -2.19 -11.26
N THR A 82 -16.17 -2.31 -9.93
CA THR A 82 -15.29 -1.47 -9.13
C THR A 82 -13.83 -1.62 -9.58
N VAL A 83 -13.34 -2.85 -9.74
CA VAL A 83 -11.97 -3.10 -10.25
C VAL A 83 -11.77 -2.40 -11.59
N THR A 84 -12.63 -2.64 -12.57
CA THR A 84 -12.53 -2.00 -13.90
C THR A 84 -12.54 -0.48 -13.82
N THR A 85 -13.46 0.10 -13.02
CA THR A 85 -13.60 1.56 -12.89
C THR A 85 -12.33 2.21 -12.34
N VAL A 86 -11.77 1.65 -11.26
CA VAL A 86 -10.55 2.16 -10.62
C VAL A 86 -9.35 1.97 -11.56
N THR A 87 -9.22 0.78 -12.15
CA THR A 87 -8.15 0.47 -13.09
C THR A 87 -8.15 1.40 -14.31
N ASP A 88 -9.31 1.67 -14.91
CA ASP A 88 -9.41 2.60 -16.04
C ASP A 88 -9.05 4.04 -15.64
N ALA A 89 -9.42 4.45 -14.42
CA ALA A 89 -9.07 5.76 -13.90
C ALA A 89 -7.55 5.91 -13.69
N VAL A 90 -6.90 4.88 -13.14
CA VAL A 90 -5.43 4.83 -13.00
C VAL A 90 -4.76 4.84 -14.38
N ALA A 91 -5.21 4.03 -15.33
CA ALA A 91 -4.62 3.96 -16.68
C ALA A 91 -4.66 5.32 -17.41
N ARG A 92 -5.73 6.10 -17.25
CA ARG A 92 -5.83 7.47 -17.79
C ARG A 92 -4.80 8.45 -17.21
N LYS A 93 -4.25 8.15 -16.04
CA LYS A 93 -3.25 8.97 -15.33
C LYS A 93 -1.85 8.37 -15.35
N ALA A 94 -1.64 7.22 -15.99
CA ALA A 94 -0.38 6.49 -15.98
C ALA A 94 0.80 7.36 -16.44
N ALA A 95 0.66 8.06 -17.58
CA ALA A 95 1.71 8.93 -18.11
C ALA A 95 2.08 10.06 -17.13
N THR A 96 1.09 10.76 -16.57
CA THR A 96 1.32 11.87 -15.62
C THR A 96 1.82 11.41 -14.25
N PHE A 97 1.66 10.12 -13.93
CA PHE A 97 2.11 9.55 -12.67
C PHE A 97 3.55 9.04 -12.76
N ALA A 98 3.94 8.42 -13.88
CA ALA A 98 5.28 7.85 -14.04
C ALA A 98 6.30 8.78 -14.69
N ILE A 99 5.86 9.78 -15.46
CA ILE A 99 6.73 10.60 -16.32
C ILE A 99 6.48 12.08 -16.05
N ASN A 100 7.55 12.83 -15.80
CA ASN A 100 7.51 14.29 -15.75
C ASN A 100 8.50 14.89 -16.74
N ASP A 101 8.01 15.75 -17.63
CA ASP A 101 8.85 16.57 -18.50
C ASP A 101 9.12 17.90 -17.80
N ILE A 102 10.35 18.10 -17.34
CA ILE A 102 10.77 19.24 -16.54
C ILE A 102 11.39 20.30 -17.45
N PRO A 103 10.89 21.55 -17.46
CA PRO A 103 11.57 22.67 -18.10
C PRO A 103 12.95 22.90 -17.46
N VAL A 104 14.02 22.84 -18.26
CA VAL A 104 15.39 23.08 -17.76
C VAL A 104 16.04 24.33 -18.33
N ASP A 105 15.52 24.85 -19.42
CA ASP A 105 15.87 26.17 -19.96
C ASP A 105 14.58 26.89 -20.35
N THR A 106 14.47 28.15 -19.93
CA THR A 106 13.33 29.00 -20.21
C THR A 106 13.92 30.35 -20.59
N ASP A 107 13.55 30.84 -21.77
CA ASP A 107 14.06 32.13 -22.24
C ASP A 107 13.53 33.29 -21.40
N ASP A 108 14.09 34.48 -21.62
CA ASP A 108 13.72 35.70 -20.88
C ASP A 108 12.22 36.09 -21.08
N ASP A 109 11.56 35.53 -22.10
CA ASP A 109 10.15 35.73 -22.42
C ASP A 109 9.22 34.69 -21.76
N GLY A 110 9.78 33.68 -21.08
CA GLY A 110 9.04 32.64 -20.37
C GLY A 110 8.67 31.42 -21.24
N GLU A 111 9.20 31.31 -22.45
CA GLU A 111 9.03 30.14 -23.31
C GLU A 111 10.03 29.05 -22.92
N VAL A 112 9.54 27.80 -22.87
CA VAL A 112 10.36 26.64 -22.51
C VAL A 112 11.17 26.21 -23.73
N ASP A 113 12.48 26.46 -23.71
CA ASP A 113 13.37 26.13 -24.82
C ASP A 113 13.76 24.63 -24.80
N THR A 114 13.98 24.07 -23.61
CA THR A 114 14.27 22.63 -23.46
C THR A 114 13.61 22.01 -22.23
N THR A 115 13.16 20.77 -22.38
CA THR A 115 12.68 19.93 -21.28
C THR A 115 13.57 18.71 -21.11
N VAL A 116 13.73 18.25 -19.88
CA VAL A 116 14.30 16.94 -19.58
C VAL A 116 13.20 16.03 -19.07
N ARG A 117 13.11 14.85 -19.70
CA ARG A 117 12.21 13.80 -19.27
C ARG A 117 12.79 13.08 -18.05
N THR A 118 11.99 13.02 -17.00
CA THR A 118 12.21 12.15 -15.84
C THR A 118 11.24 10.99 -15.87
N VAL A 119 11.70 9.83 -15.41
CA VAL A 119 10.87 8.64 -15.25
C VAL A 119 11.07 8.09 -13.84
N ASP A 120 9.99 8.00 -13.08
CA ASP A 120 9.97 7.53 -11.71
C ASP A 120 9.82 6.00 -11.68
N ALA A 121 10.80 5.31 -11.12
CA ALA A 121 10.86 3.87 -11.05
C ALA A 121 9.74 3.26 -10.21
N GLY A 122 9.48 3.87 -9.04
CA GLY A 122 8.42 3.42 -8.13
C GLY A 122 7.04 3.48 -8.76
N SER A 123 6.71 4.62 -9.37
CA SER A 123 5.44 4.86 -10.06
C SER A 123 5.27 3.94 -11.25
N THR A 124 6.33 3.74 -12.05
CA THR A 124 6.32 2.78 -13.18
C THR A 124 6.08 1.35 -12.70
N ALA A 125 6.81 0.91 -11.68
CA ALA A 125 6.67 -0.43 -11.08
C ALA A 125 5.28 -0.65 -10.48
N LYS A 126 4.75 0.35 -9.78
CA LYS A 126 3.42 0.33 -9.16
C LYS A 126 2.31 0.24 -10.20
N LEU A 127 2.42 0.99 -11.30
CA LEU A 127 1.50 0.89 -12.44
C LEU A 127 1.58 -0.49 -13.11
N LEU A 128 2.79 -1.02 -13.33
CA LEU A 128 2.98 -2.36 -13.91
C LEU A 128 2.27 -3.42 -13.07
N PHE A 129 2.49 -3.38 -11.75
CA PHE A 129 1.86 -4.32 -10.85
C PHE A 129 0.34 -4.13 -10.80
N ALA A 130 -0.16 -2.89 -10.86
CA ALA A 130 -1.59 -2.62 -10.98
C ALA A 130 -2.20 -3.21 -12.27
N ALA A 131 -1.51 -3.11 -13.41
CA ALA A 131 -1.95 -3.70 -14.67
C ALA A 131 -2.05 -5.23 -14.57
N VAL A 132 -1.00 -5.88 -14.04
CA VAL A 132 -0.98 -7.33 -13.78
C VAL A 132 -2.11 -7.75 -12.86
N VAL A 133 -2.23 -7.09 -11.71
CA VAL A 133 -3.22 -7.43 -10.69
C VAL A 133 -4.62 -7.22 -11.23
N SER A 134 -4.88 -6.20 -12.05
CA SER A 134 -6.18 -5.98 -12.67
C SER A 134 -6.47 -6.84 -13.91
N GLY A 135 -5.51 -7.66 -14.35
CA GLY A 135 -5.65 -8.49 -15.56
C GLY A 135 -5.64 -7.67 -16.85
N ARG A 136 -5.00 -6.49 -16.84
CA ARG A 136 -4.84 -5.61 -18.00
C ARG A 136 -3.49 -5.85 -18.66
N ASP A 137 -3.45 -5.63 -19.96
CA ASP A 137 -2.21 -5.69 -20.74
C ASP A 137 -1.25 -4.58 -20.29
N PRO A 138 -0.08 -4.92 -19.70
CA PRO A 138 0.91 -3.92 -19.30
C PRO A 138 1.48 -3.11 -20.46
N LYS A 139 1.41 -3.62 -21.69
CA LYS A 139 1.85 -2.90 -22.90
C LYS A 139 0.84 -1.85 -23.38
N ALA A 140 -0.36 -1.84 -22.81
CA ALA A 140 -1.47 -0.97 -23.21
C ALA A 140 -2.21 -0.36 -22.00
N PHE A 141 -1.46 0.12 -21.00
CA PHE A 141 -2.00 0.69 -19.77
C PHE A 141 -1.85 2.22 -19.72
N GLY A 142 -2.17 2.89 -20.83
CA GLY A 142 -1.81 4.30 -21.05
C GLY A 142 -0.33 4.53 -21.37
N LEU A 143 0.52 3.54 -21.11
CA LEU A 143 1.94 3.43 -21.45
C LEU A 143 2.23 1.96 -21.81
N ASP A 144 3.39 1.70 -22.44
CA ASP A 144 4.00 0.38 -22.43
C ASP A 144 4.86 0.26 -21.16
N LEU A 145 4.27 -0.29 -20.11
CA LEU A 145 4.91 -0.39 -18.79
C LEU A 145 5.97 -1.48 -18.73
N ASP A 146 5.86 -2.53 -19.56
CA ASP A 146 6.86 -3.60 -19.65
C ASP A 146 8.15 -3.06 -20.29
N ASP A 147 8.03 -2.35 -21.40
CA ASP A 147 9.18 -1.72 -22.05
C ASP A 147 9.77 -0.61 -21.16
N LEU A 148 8.90 0.21 -20.52
CA LEU A 148 9.36 1.31 -19.66
C LEU A 148 10.12 0.79 -18.44
N ILE A 149 9.59 -0.18 -17.68
CA ILE A 149 10.29 -0.69 -16.48
C ILE A 149 11.62 -1.36 -16.85
N ARG A 150 11.69 -2.03 -18.01
CA ARG A 150 12.92 -2.69 -18.47
C ARG A 150 13.99 -1.68 -18.85
N GLY A 151 13.58 -0.51 -19.38
CA GLY A 151 14.47 0.62 -19.61
C GLY A 151 15.05 1.24 -18.33
N LEU A 152 14.43 1.00 -17.16
CA LEU A 152 14.89 1.51 -15.86
C LEU A 152 15.87 0.56 -15.15
N ILE A 153 16.10 -0.65 -15.69
CA ILE A 153 17.03 -1.61 -15.09
C ILE A 153 18.46 -1.22 -15.42
N ALA A 154 19.28 -1.00 -14.40
CA ALA A 154 20.71 -0.89 -14.55
C ALA A 154 21.30 -2.21 -15.06
N THR A 155 22.03 -2.15 -16.17
CA THR A 155 22.51 -3.34 -16.90
C THR A 155 23.95 -3.71 -16.57
N ASP A 156 24.68 -2.86 -15.83
CA ASP A 156 26.08 -3.08 -15.50
C ASP A 156 26.49 -2.46 -14.15
N GLY A 157 27.75 -2.70 -13.79
CA GLY A 157 28.37 -2.11 -12.62
C GLY A 157 27.83 -2.65 -11.28
N PRO A 158 28.14 -1.97 -10.16
CA PRO A 158 27.75 -2.44 -8.83
C PRO A 158 26.23 -2.41 -8.57
N HIS A 159 25.48 -1.71 -9.45
CA HIS A 159 24.03 -1.57 -9.41
C HIS A 159 23.31 -2.46 -10.44
N GLN A 160 23.99 -3.40 -11.11
CA GLN A 160 23.35 -4.32 -12.05
C GLN A 160 22.08 -4.96 -11.44
N GLY A 161 20.97 -4.88 -12.16
CA GLY A 161 19.65 -5.36 -11.75
C GLY A 161 18.81 -4.34 -10.95
N ARG A 162 19.38 -3.22 -10.51
CA ARG A 162 18.63 -2.16 -9.83
C ARG A 162 17.66 -1.49 -10.80
N VAL A 163 16.40 -1.39 -10.41
CA VAL A 163 15.42 -0.52 -11.05
C VAL A 163 15.60 0.87 -10.45
N ARG A 164 15.88 1.87 -11.30
CA ARG A 164 16.24 3.23 -10.86
C ARG A 164 15.55 4.30 -11.66
N ASP A 165 15.42 5.48 -11.07
CA ASP A 165 14.84 6.62 -11.75
C ASP A 165 15.72 7.02 -12.94
N ILE A 166 15.09 7.49 -14.02
CA ILE A 166 15.77 8.32 -15.01
C ILE A 166 15.58 9.76 -14.54
N ASN A 167 16.63 10.35 -13.99
CA ASN A 167 16.65 11.74 -13.56
C ASN A 167 18.02 12.35 -13.92
N PRO A 168 18.09 13.53 -14.56
CA PRO A 168 19.37 14.23 -14.70
C PRO A 168 19.97 14.52 -13.32
N GLU A 169 21.31 14.38 -13.21
CA GLU A 169 22.05 14.46 -11.94
C GLU A 169 21.78 15.73 -11.12
N ASN A 170 21.36 16.82 -11.75
CA ASN A 170 21.11 18.13 -11.12
C ASN A 170 19.69 18.31 -10.54
N TRP A 171 18.78 17.34 -10.70
CA TRP A 171 17.34 17.47 -10.35
C TRP A 171 16.85 16.49 -9.28
N GLY A 172 17.72 16.11 -8.34
CA GLY A 172 17.30 15.38 -7.13
C GLY A 172 17.79 13.93 -7.01
N GLY A 173 18.61 13.49 -7.97
CA GLY A 173 19.23 12.16 -7.96
C GLY A 173 18.23 11.02 -8.16
N ASP A 174 18.72 9.80 -7.92
CA ASP A 174 17.94 8.57 -7.97
C ASP A 174 17.32 8.30 -6.58
N GLY A 175 16.01 8.45 -6.47
CA GLY A 175 15.23 8.23 -5.25
C GLY A 175 14.78 6.78 -5.05
N SER A 176 15.07 5.91 -6.02
CA SER A 176 14.61 4.53 -6.01
C SER A 176 15.14 3.73 -4.81
N ASN A 177 14.26 2.92 -4.21
CA ASN A 177 14.54 2.14 -3.02
C ASN A 177 13.94 0.72 -3.11
N VAL A 178 13.97 -0.04 -2.01
CA VAL A 178 13.51 -1.44 -1.98
C VAL A 178 12.02 -1.61 -2.28
N PHE A 179 11.17 -0.62 -2.02
CA PHE A 179 9.77 -0.67 -2.46
C PHE A 179 9.67 -0.75 -3.98
N ASP A 180 10.40 0.12 -4.68
CA ASP A 180 10.35 0.21 -6.14
C ASP A 180 10.91 -1.06 -6.77
N GLN A 181 12.04 -1.55 -6.25
CA GLN A 181 12.62 -2.82 -6.66
C GLN A 181 11.64 -3.98 -6.45
N SER A 182 10.97 -4.04 -5.30
CA SER A 182 10.04 -5.12 -4.96
C SER A 182 8.78 -5.08 -5.80
N LEU A 183 8.21 -3.89 -6.03
CA LEU A 183 7.08 -3.69 -6.93
C LEU A 183 7.43 -4.06 -8.38
N ALA A 184 8.65 -3.77 -8.81
CA ALA A 184 9.12 -4.15 -10.15
C ALA A 184 9.25 -5.66 -10.28
N VAL A 185 9.78 -6.35 -9.27
CA VAL A 185 9.81 -7.82 -9.21
C VAL A 185 8.40 -8.40 -9.25
N LEU A 186 7.46 -7.88 -8.44
CA LEU A 186 6.06 -8.32 -8.42
C LEU A 186 5.38 -8.14 -9.79
N GLY A 187 5.52 -6.95 -10.38
CA GLY A 187 5.00 -6.63 -11.69
C GLY A 187 5.56 -7.54 -12.78
N LEU A 188 6.89 -7.63 -12.88
CA LEU A 188 7.56 -8.45 -13.90
C LEU A 188 7.29 -9.94 -13.72
N ALA A 189 7.25 -10.45 -12.49
CA ALA A 189 6.91 -11.85 -12.23
C ALA A 189 5.50 -12.20 -12.76
N GLY A 190 4.54 -11.29 -12.60
CA GLY A 190 3.19 -11.46 -13.12
C GLY A 190 3.00 -11.10 -14.60
N SER A 191 3.99 -10.50 -15.27
CA SER A 191 3.91 -10.05 -16.67
C SER A 191 4.90 -10.72 -17.64
N GLY A 192 5.45 -11.88 -17.28
CA GLY A 192 6.36 -12.65 -18.15
C GLY A 192 7.65 -13.14 -17.50
N GLY A 193 7.83 -12.88 -16.20
CA GLY A 193 8.98 -13.29 -15.40
C GLY A 193 9.93 -12.14 -15.09
N ALA A 194 10.29 -11.99 -13.82
CA ALA A 194 11.31 -11.06 -13.38
C ALA A 194 12.71 -11.53 -13.86
N PRO A 195 13.53 -10.65 -14.48
CA PRO A 195 14.90 -11.01 -14.82
C PRO A 195 15.70 -11.42 -13.57
N PRO A 196 16.55 -12.46 -13.64
CA PRO A 196 17.32 -12.93 -12.48
C PRO A 196 18.14 -11.83 -11.81
N ASP A 197 18.74 -10.93 -12.58
CA ASP A 197 19.54 -9.83 -12.02
C ASP A 197 18.70 -8.85 -11.18
N VAL A 198 17.43 -8.64 -11.55
CA VAL A 198 16.50 -7.77 -10.79
C VAL A 198 16.15 -8.42 -9.45
N VAL A 199 15.93 -9.74 -9.44
CA VAL A 199 15.68 -10.51 -8.21
C VAL A 199 16.95 -10.56 -7.34
N ASN A 200 18.11 -10.83 -7.95
CA ASN A 200 19.39 -10.87 -7.26
C ASN A 200 19.76 -9.52 -6.63
N PHE A 201 19.44 -8.40 -7.31
CA PHE A 201 19.63 -7.08 -6.73
C PHE A 201 18.74 -6.85 -5.51
N LEU A 202 17.49 -7.35 -5.51
CA LEU A 202 16.63 -7.31 -4.32
C LEU A 202 17.23 -8.14 -3.18
N ILE A 203 17.65 -9.38 -3.45
CA ILE A 203 18.30 -10.25 -2.45
C ILE A 203 19.55 -9.59 -1.86
N LYS A 204 20.32 -8.86 -2.67
CA LYS A 204 21.51 -8.10 -2.23
C LYS A 204 21.19 -7.04 -1.15
N GLN A 205 19.94 -6.60 -1.04
CA GLN A 205 19.49 -5.66 0.00
C GLN A 205 19.16 -6.34 1.33
N GLN A 206 19.09 -7.68 1.36
CA GLN A 206 18.88 -8.45 2.58
C GLN A 206 20.09 -8.33 3.50
N CYS A 207 19.85 -7.92 4.74
CA CYS A 207 20.83 -7.79 5.80
C CYS A 207 21.09 -9.16 6.49
N PRO A 208 22.20 -9.31 7.23
CA PRO A 208 22.61 -10.61 7.79
C PRO A 208 21.54 -11.36 8.59
N ALA A 209 20.69 -10.66 9.36
CA ALA A 209 19.62 -11.25 10.14
C ALA A 209 18.33 -11.53 9.34
N GLY A 210 18.26 -11.17 8.06
CA GLY A 210 17.16 -11.48 7.16
C GLY A 210 16.24 -10.31 6.78
N GLY A 211 16.24 -9.24 7.58
CA GLY A 211 15.53 -8.00 7.23
C GLY A 211 16.15 -7.29 6.02
N PHE A 212 15.39 -6.44 5.35
CA PHE A 212 15.85 -5.68 4.18
C PHE A 212 16.00 -4.22 4.54
N ARG A 213 17.09 -3.59 4.08
CA ARG A 213 17.24 -2.14 4.19
C ARG A 213 16.29 -1.42 3.24
N LEU A 214 15.81 -0.24 3.63
CA LEU A 214 14.99 0.58 2.73
C LEU A 214 15.79 1.08 1.52
N ASN A 215 16.91 1.77 1.78
CA ASN A 215 17.70 2.44 0.75
C ASN A 215 18.93 1.59 0.36
N PRO A 216 19.12 1.28 -0.94
CA PRO A 216 20.36 0.69 -1.42
C PRO A 216 21.58 1.57 -1.13
N ALA A 217 22.73 0.94 -0.89
CA ALA A 217 23.99 1.68 -0.73
C ALA A 217 24.38 2.39 -2.03
N THR A 218 24.90 3.61 -1.93
CA THR A 218 25.29 4.42 -3.09
C THR A 218 26.38 3.78 -3.94
N ASP A 219 27.30 3.04 -3.31
CA ASP A 219 28.35 2.25 -3.97
C ASP A 219 27.85 0.90 -4.50
N GLY A 220 26.57 0.57 -4.30
CA GLY A 220 25.94 -0.68 -4.70
C GLY A 220 26.36 -1.88 -3.85
N SER A 221 27.05 -1.71 -2.72
CA SER A 221 27.42 -2.82 -1.81
C SER A 221 26.19 -3.54 -1.25
N ALA A 222 26.33 -4.79 -0.82
CA ALA A 222 25.27 -5.54 -0.13
C ALA A 222 24.97 -4.95 1.26
N CYS A 223 23.82 -5.30 1.85
CA CYS A 223 23.58 -4.93 3.25
C CYS A 223 24.58 -5.66 4.17
N ALA A 224 25.33 -4.90 4.96
CA ALA A 224 26.42 -5.43 5.80
C ALA A 224 26.06 -5.51 7.29
N ASP A 225 25.00 -4.82 7.71
CA ASP A 225 24.57 -4.74 9.11
C ASP A 225 23.04 -4.61 9.21
N ASP A 226 22.48 -5.09 10.33
CA ASP A 226 21.04 -5.13 10.56
C ASP A 226 20.46 -3.79 11.04
N GLY A 227 21.30 -2.80 11.36
CA GLY A 227 20.83 -1.49 11.82
C GLY A 227 20.02 -0.75 10.75
N ARG A 228 20.25 -1.08 9.48
CA ARG A 228 19.51 -0.52 8.34
C ARG A 228 18.25 -1.29 7.96
N ALA A 229 18.01 -2.46 8.54
CA ALA A 229 16.82 -3.25 8.24
C ALA A 229 15.55 -2.50 8.65
N ASP A 230 14.58 -2.49 7.76
CA ASP A 230 13.33 -1.74 7.87
C ASP A 230 12.14 -2.70 7.73
N VAL A 231 11.11 -2.51 8.55
CA VAL A 231 9.96 -3.43 8.62
C VAL A 231 9.18 -3.44 7.31
N ASP A 232 8.87 -2.27 6.77
CA ASP A 232 7.98 -2.14 5.63
C ASP A 232 8.71 -2.57 4.35
N ALA A 233 10.00 -2.21 4.23
CA ALA A 233 10.88 -2.70 3.16
C ALA A 233 11.03 -4.23 3.20
N THR A 234 11.16 -4.82 4.38
CA THR A 234 11.22 -6.29 4.53
C THR A 234 9.91 -6.94 4.10
N ALA A 235 8.77 -6.41 4.55
CA ALA A 235 7.46 -6.98 4.23
C ALA A 235 7.20 -7.03 2.72
N ILE A 236 7.48 -5.93 2.00
CA ILE A 236 7.27 -5.91 0.55
C ILE A 236 8.32 -6.75 -0.22
N ALA A 237 9.57 -6.78 0.25
CA ALA A 237 10.61 -7.61 -0.35
C ALA A 237 10.30 -9.11 -0.21
N VAL A 238 9.81 -9.55 0.96
CA VAL A 238 9.35 -10.93 1.19
C VAL A 238 8.28 -11.31 0.19
N GLN A 239 7.27 -10.46 0.00
CA GLN A 239 6.19 -10.71 -0.96
C GLN A 239 6.70 -10.84 -2.39
N ALA A 240 7.61 -9.96 -2.80
CA ALA A 240 8.23 -10.00 -4.12
C ALA A 240 9.07 -11.26 -4.33
N LEU A 241 9.82 -11.70 -3.32
CA LEU A 241 10.66 -12.89 -3.37
C LEU A 241 9.83 -14.17 -3.42
N VAL A 242 8.71 -14.25 -2.68
CA VAL A 242 7.74 -15.35 -2.82
C VAL A 242 7.20 -15.41 -4.25
N ALA A 243 6.79 -14.27 -4.82
CA ALA A 243 6.28 -14.22 -6.20
C ALA A 243 7.34 -14.60 -7.24
N ALA A 244 8.62 -14.35 -6.96
CA ALA A 244 9.74 -14.72 -7.81
C ALA A 244 10.27 -16.15 -7.56
N GLY A 245 9.71 -16.91 -6.61
CA GLY A 245 10.17 -18.25 -6.25
C GLY A 245 11.54 -18.28 -5.56
N SER A 246 11.91 -17.20 -4.86
CA SER A 246 13.14 -17.07 -4.08
C SER A 246 12.89 -17.37 -2.60
N ASP A 247 12.39 -18.58 -2.34
CA ASP A 247 11.81 -18.99 -1.06
C ASP A 247 12.79 -18.90 0.12
N ASP A 248 14.07 -19.20 -0.07
CA ASP A 248 15.08 -19.13 0.99
C ASP A 248 15.28 -17.69 1.51
N ALA A 249 15.31 -16.72 0.59
CA ALA A 249 15.47 -15.31 0.95
C ALA A 249 14.17 -14.75 1.56
N ALA A 250 13.01 -15.15 1.01
CA ALA A 250 11.71 -14.80 1.56
C ALA A 250 11.51 -15.36 2.97
N GLY A 251 11.86 -16.63 3.20
CA GLY A 251 11.77 -17.30 4.50
C GLY A 251 12.57 -16.58 5.58
N LYS A 252 13.82 -16.20 5.28
CA LYS A 252 14.66 -15.41 6.21
C LYS A 252 14.04 -14.06 6.57
N GLY A 253 13.41 -13.39 5.61
CA GLY A 253 12.68 -12.13 5.87
C GLY A 253 11.44 -12.36 6.73
N GLY A 254 10.72 -13.46 6.50
CA GLY A 254 9.60 -13.91 7.33
C GLY A 254 10.01 -14.20 8.78
N ASP A 255 11.08 -14.97 8.98
CA ASP A 255 11.65 -15.29 10.29
C ASP A 255 12.06 -14.01 11.04
N TRP A 256 12.67 -13.06 10.33
CA TRP A 256 13.05 -11.76 10.88
C TRP A 256 11.84 -10.93 11.32
N LEU A 257 10.78 -10.86 10.50
CA LEU A 257 9.53 -10.19 10.86
C LEU A 257 8.87 -10.85 12.07
N ALA A 258 8.81 -12.19 12.11
CA ALA A 258 8.23 -12.93 13.21
C ALA A 258 8.97 -12.65 14.53
N GLY A 259 10.31 -12.60 14.48
CA GLY A 259 11.13 -12.27 15.65
C GLY A 259 11.01 -10.82 16.13
N LEU A 260 10.59 -9.89 15.25
CA LEU A 260 10.44 -8.48 15.56
C LEU A 260 9.02 -8.09 16.03
N GLN A 261 8.01 -8.89 15.68
CA GLN A 261 6.62 -8.63 16.03
C GLN A 261 6.46 -8.42 17.55
N ALA A 262 5.77 -7.34 17.94
CA ALA A 262 5.47 -7.11 19.34
C ALA A 262 4.49 -8.15 19.89
N ALA A 263 4.48 -8.35 21.21
CA ALA A 263 3.60 -9.34 21.86
C ALA A 263 2.09 -9.08 21.62
N ASN A 264 1.72 -7.84 21.31
CA ASN A 264 0.35 -7.46 20.94
C ASN A 264 0.00 -7.71 19.46
N GLY A 265 0.94 -8.22 18.67
CA GLY A 265 0.80 -8.48 17.23
C GLY A 265 1.24 -7.34 16.31
N SER A 266 1.54 -6.16 16.86
CA SER A 266 1.84 -4.97 16.06
C SER A 266 3.29 -4.90 15.56
N PHE A 267 3.49 -4.04 14.58
CA PHE A 267 4.78 -3.62 14.07
C PHE A 267 4.93 -2.10 14.14
N ARG A 268 6.18 -1.66 14.35
CA ARG A 268 6.57 -0.24 14.27
C ARG A 268 7.15 0.06 12.90
N ASN A 269 6.98 1.30 12.43
CA ASN A 269 7.63 1.79 11.22
C ASN A 269 9.13 2.05 11.43
N GLY A 270 9.86 2.08 10.32
CA GLY A 270 11.24 2.58 10.25
C GLY A 270 12.33 1.54 10.48
N PRO A 271 13.59 1.98 10.41
CA PRO A 271 14.76 1.12 10.58
C PRO A 271 14.95 0.70 12.04
N GLN A 272 15.68 -0.40 12.25
CA GLN A 272 16.00 -0.88 13.60
C GLN A 272 16.95 0.07 14.36
N ALA A 273 17.90 0.70 13.66
CA ALA A 273 18.73 1.73 14.27
C ALA A 273 17.94 3.03 14.44
N PRO A 274 18.13 3.78 15.54
CA PRO A 274 17.49 5.08 15.73
C PRO A 274 17.75 6.03 14.55
N ASP A 275 16.69 6.59 13.98
CA ASP A 275 16.74 7.64 12.97
C ASP A 275 16.12 8.92 13.56
N PRO A 276 16.84 10.07 13.57
CA PRO A 276 16.35 11.29 14.19
C PRO A 276 15.13 11.90 13.47
N PHE A 277 14.81 11.45 12.25
CA PHE A 277 13.68 11.93 11.45
C PHE A 277 12.49 10.97 11.49
N ILE A 278 12.62 9.79 12.12
CA ILE A 278 11.57 8.80 12.23
C ILE A 278 11.30 8.54 13.71
N VAL A 279 10.05 8.77 14.13
CA VAL A 279 9.56 8.35 15.44
C VAL A 279 8.92 6.98 15.25
N PRO A 280 9.46 5.89 15.83
CA PRO A 280 8.88 4.57 15.70
C PRO A 280 7.52 4.52 16.42
N VAL A 281 6.47 4.21 15.67
CA VAL A 281 5.09 4.12 16.15
C VAL A 281 4.47 2.80 15.70
N GLU A 282 3.81 2.11 16.63
CA GLU A 282 2.99 0.93 16.32
C GLU A 282 1.79 1.39 15.48
N ASN A 283 1.72 0.93 14.23
CA ASN A 283 0.74 1.45 13.28
C ASN A 283 0.15 0.34 12.39
N SER A 284 -1.03 0.62 11.84
CA SER A 284 -1.82 -0.31 11.03
C SER A 284 -1.20 -0.64 9.69
N ASN A 285 -0.44 0.29 9.10
CA ASN A 285 0.18 0.11 7.79
C ASN A 285 1.31 -0.93 7.88
N SER A 286 2.28 -0.69 8.77
CA SER A 286 3.38 -1.63 9.03
C SER A 286 2.88 -2.96 9.54
N THR A 287 1.87 -2.95 10.42
CA THR A 287 1.27 -4.20 10.92
C THR A 287 0.55 -4.98 9.83
N GLY A 288 -0.16 -4.29 8.94
CA GLY A 288 -0.85 -4.92 7.81
C GLY A 288 0.11 -5.55 6.80
N LEU A 289 1.15 -4.81 6.40
CA LEU A 289 2.19 -5.30 5.48
C LEU A 289 2.98 -6.46 6.10
N GLY A 290 3.44 -6.30 7.34
CA GLY A 290 4.15 -7.34 8.09
C GLY A 290 3.31 -8.60 8.25
N GLY A 291 2.04 -8.47 8.67
CA GLY A 291 1.11 -9.59 8.81
C GLY A 291 0.84 -10.32 7.50
N GLN A 292 0.71 -9.59 6.39
CA GLN A 292 0.56 -10.20 5.06
C GLN A 292 1.81 -10.98 4.64
N ALA A 293 3.01 -10.45 4.90
CA ALA A 293 4.29 -11.11 4.62
C ALA A 293 4.51 -12.37 5.48
N LEU A 294 4.10 -12.33 6.75
CA LEU A 294 4.08 -13.49 7.63
C LEU A 294 3.13 -14.58 7.09
N ALA A 295 1.93 -14.21 6.63
CA ALA A 295 1.02 -15.16 6.00
C ALA A 295 1.63 -15.79 4.74
N ALA A 296 2.31 -15.00 3.91
CA ALA A 296 2.96 -15.47 2.68
C ALA A 296 4.14 -16.44 2.92
N THR A 297 4.74 -16.41 4.12
CA THR A 297 5.90 -17.25 4.49
C THR A 297 5.54 -18.37 5.46
N GLY A 298 4.25 -18.59 5.74
CA GLY A 298 3.78 -19.69 6.59
C GLY A 298 3.76 -19.39 8.10
N HIS A 299 4.03 -18.16 8.51
CA HIS A 299 3.95 -17.69 9.91
C HIS A 299 2.51 -17.34 10.30
N SER A 300 1.62 -18.34 10.26
CA SER A 300 0.17 -18.11 10.38
C SER A 300 -0.27 -17.59 11.75
N GLU A 301 0.42 -17.94 12.85
CA GLU A 301 0.09 -17.46 14.19
C GLU A 301 0.40 -15.96 14.32
N GLU A 302 1.60 -15.56 13.90
CA GLU A 302 2.06 -14.18 13.88
C GLU A 302 1.20 -13.33 12.95
N ALA A 303 0.87 -13.86 11.76
CA ALA A 303 -0.05 -13.20 10.82
C ALA A 303 -1.44 -12.99 11.44
N GLY A 304 -1.97 -13.97 12.18
CA GLY A 304 -3.23 -13.87 12.91
C GLY A 304 -3.20 -12.77 13.98
N LYS A 305 -2.11 -12.68 14.76
CA LYS A 305 -1.93 -11.60 15.76
C LYS A 305 -1.89 -10.21 15.11
N ALA A 306 -1.20 -10.07 13.98
CA ALA A 306 -1.16 -8.82 13.22
C ALA A 306 -2.56 -8.43 12.71
N ALA A 307 -3.30 -9.39 12.15
CA ALA A 307 -4.66 -9.16 11.67
C ALA A 307 -5.62 -8.78 12.82
N ALA A 308 -5.52 -9.43 13.97
CA ALA A 308 -6.31 -9.10 15.15
C ALA A 308 -6.03 -7.68 15.67
N TRP A 309 -4.75 -7.26 15.68
CA TRP A 309 -4.37 -5.91 16.05
C TRP A 309 -4.92 -4.86 15.08
N VAL A 310 -4.81 -5.10 13.77
CA VAL A 310 -5.39 -4.21 12.74
C VAL A 310 -6.91 -4.15 12.86
N ALA A 311 -7.58 -5.28 13.08
CA ALA A 311 -9.03 -5.34 13.23
C ALA A 311 -9.51 -4.54 14.45
N ALA A 312 -8.71 -4.46 15.52
CA ALA A 312 -9.01 -3.65 16.70
C ALA A 312 -8.98 -2.13 16.42
N LEU A 313 -8.33 -1.68 15.34
CA LEU A 313 -8.33 -0.28 14.88
C LEU A 313 -9.40 0.02 13.83
N GLN A 314 -10.26 -0.96 13.49
CA GLN A 314 -11.32 -0.76 12.53
C GLN A 314 -12.52 -0.06 13.18
N TRP A 315 -12.96 1.04 12.58
CA TRP A 315 -14.17 1.74 12.95
C TRP A 315 -15.41 0.92 12.58
N THR A 316 -16.36 0.77 13.50
CA THR A 316 -17.47 -0.20 13.36
C THR A 316 -18.85 0.42 13.16
N ALA A 317 -18.96 1.76 13.20
CA ALA A 317 -20.23 2.46 13.25
C ALA A 317 -20.38 3.55 12.17
N GLY A 318 -21.64 3.84 11.83
CA GLY A 318 -22.00 4.98 10.97
C GLY A 318 -21.51 4.85 9.52
N ALA A 319 -21.34 6.00 8.87
CA ALA A 319 -20.89 6.09 7.48
C ALA A 319 -19.42 5.64 7.29
N ASP A 320 -18.62 5.71 8.36
CA ASP A 320 -17.21 5.33 8.34
C ASP A 320 -16.96 3.90 8.83
N ARG A 321 -18.01 3.08 8.92
CA ARG A 321 -17.87 1.65 9.21
C ARG A 321 -16.93 1.00 8.18
N GLY A 322 -15.84 0.43 8.66
CA GLY A 322 -14.81 -0.24 7.86
C GLY A 322 -13.49 0.52 7.80
N ALA A 323 -13.49 1.84 8.03
CA ALA A 323 -12.28 2.65 8.06
C ALA A 323 -11.31 2.11 9.13
N ILE A 324 -10.02 2.11 8.85
CA ILE A 324 -8.98 1.64 9.78
C ILE A 324 -8.13 2.85 10.18
N ALA A 325 -8.00 3.07 11.48
CA ALA A 325 -7.16 4.14 12.03
C ALA A 325 -5.67 3.80 11.84
N TYR A 326 -4.83 4.83 11.65
CA TYR A 326 -3.39 4.65 11.52
C TYR A 326 -2.76 4.00 12.76
N ASP A 327 -3.16 4.44 13.94
CA ASP A 327 -2.69 3.92 15.22
C ASP A 327 -3.81 4.04 16.27
N LYS A 328 -3.48 3.67 17.52
CA LYS A 328 -4.42 3.77 18.63
C LYS A 328 -4.82 5.21 18.98
N GLU A 329 -3.91 6.17 18.81
CA GLU A 329 -4.20 7.58 19.12
C GLU A 329 -5.24 8.12 18.14
N ALA A 330 -5.07 7.87 16.84
CA ALA A 330 -6.03 8.22 15.81
C ALA A 330 -7.39 7.53 16.03
N PHE A 331 -7.41 6.27 16.47
CA PHE A 331 -8.65 5.55 16.78
C PHE A 331 -9.39 6.15 17.99
N ASP A 332 -8.66 6.45 19.07
CA ASP A 332 -9.21 7.01 20.30
C ASP A 332 -9.72 8.45 20.09
N ALA A 333 -9.19 9.18 19.09
CA ALA A 333 -9.68 10.50 18.69
C ALA A 333 -11.08 10.49 18.06
N GLY A 334 -11.56 9.33 17.59
CA GLY A 334 -12.92 9.14 17.07
C GLY A 334 -12.99 8.83 15.57
N ALA A 335 -14.21 8.87 15.02
CA ALA A 335 -14.45 8.62 13.60
C ALA A 335 -13.70 9.64 12.71
N PRO A 336 -13.32 9.28 11.47
CA PRO A 336 -12.68 10.21 10.55
C PRO A 336 -13.51 11.47 10.32
N ASP A 337 -12.88 12.63 10.49
CA ASP A 337 -13.40 13.95 10.14
C ASP A 337 -12.70 14.51 8.90
N ASP A 338 -13.07 15.71 8.46
CA ASP A 338 -12.50 16.32 7.25
C ASP A 338 -10.97 16.51 7.32
N THR A 339 -10.38 16.58 8.51
CA THR A 339 -8.93 16.80 8.69
C THR A 339 -8.14 15.50 8.76
N SER A 340 -8.76 14.43 9.25
CA SER A 340 -8.13 13.11 9.42
C SER A 340 -8.48 12.14 8.30
N ARG A 341 -9.50 12.41 7.49
CA ARG A 341 -10.00 11.50 6.44
C ARG A 341 -8.91 11.02 5.46
N ASP A 342 -7.93 11.85 5.14
CA ASP A 342 -6.80 11.42 4.32
C ASP A 342 -5.96 10.33 4.99
N GLN A 343 -5.60 10.53 6.26
CA GLN A 343 -4.87 9.55 7.07
C GLN A 343 -5.61 8.22 7.11
N TRP A 344 -6.92 8.23 7.34
CA TRP A 344 -7.74 7.01 7.39
C TRP A 344 -7.81 6.29 6.04
N ARG A 345 -7.84 7.01 4.91
CA ARG A 345 -7.78 6.40 3.56
C ARG A 345 -6.45 5.69 3.34
N ARG A 346 -5.35 6.36 3.67
CA ARG A 346 -3.99 5.81 3.58
C ARG A 346 -3.78 4.61 4.49
N ALA A 347 -4.24 4.71 5.74
CA ALA A 347 -4.18 3.62 6.70
C ALA A 347 -4.96 2.41 6.21
N SER A 348 -6.22 2.61 5.82
CA SER A 348 -7.09 1.53 5.35
C SER A 348 -6.54 0.82 4.11
N ALA A 349 -6.04 1.57 3.12
CA ALA A 349 -5.55 1.01 1.85
C ALA A 349 -4.41 0.00 2.04
N GLN A 350 -3.53 0.18 3.04
CA GLN A 350 -2.43 -0.75 3.28
C GLN A 350 -2.76 -1.73 4.41
N ALA A 351 -3.39 -1.28 5.51
CA ALA A 351 -3.66 -2.10 6.68
C ALA A 351 -4.56 -3.31 6.36
N LEU A 352 -5.56 -3.13 5.49
CA LEU A 352 -6.52 -4.19 5.18
C LEU A 352 -5.88 -5.38 4.44
N LEU A 353 -4.68 -5.22 3.86
CA LEU A 353 -3.91 -6.34 3.30
C LEU A 353 -3.58 -7.39 4.38
N GLY A 354 -3.30 -6.95 5.60
CA GLY A 354 -3.11 -7.84 6.76
C GLY A 354 -4.39 -8.53 7.20
N LEU A 355 -5.57 -7.92 6.98
CA LEU A 355 -6.86 -8.56 7.21
C LEU A 355 -7.22 -9.56 6.11
N ALA A 356 -6.79 -9.31 4.87
CA ALA A 356 -7.04 -10.19 3.73
C ALA A 356 -6.11 -11.41 3.74
N GLN A 357 -4.86 -11.24 4.17
CA GLN A 357 -3.81 -12.26 4.19
C GLN A 357 -3.58 -12.97 2.84
N VAL A 358 -3.88 -12.29 1.73
CA VAL A 358 -3.58 -12.78 0.38
C VAL A 358 -2.20 -12.27 -0.03
N PRO A 359 -1.22 -13.12 -0.34
CA PRO A 359 0.09 -12.69 -0.82
C PRO A 359 -0.02 -11.84 -2.10
N PHE A 360 0.85 -10.85 -2.30
CA PHE A 360 0.79 -9.95 -3.46
C PHE A 360 0.81 -10.70 -4.80
N GLY A 361 1.65 -11.73 -4.92
CA GLY A 361 1.73 -12.59 -6.12
C GLY A 361 0.46 -13.39 -6.44
N GLU A 362 -0.45 -13.51 -5.48
CA GLU A 362 -1.69 -14.29 -5.60
C GLU A 362 -2.94 -13.41 -5.81
N ILE A 363 -2.84 -12.08 -5.62
CA ILE A 363 -4.00 -11.16 -5.70
C ILE A 363 -4.70 -11.26 -7.06
N SER A 364 -3.95 -11.38 -8.16
CA SER A 364 -4.52 -11.48 -9.51
C SER A 364 -5.50 -12.66 -9.68
N LYS A 365 -5.31 -13.72 -8.88
CA LYS A 365 -6.09 -14.96 -8.89
C LYS A 365 -7.32 -14.92 -7.98
N VAL A 366 -7.45 -13.91 -7.12
CA VAL A 366 -8.63 -13.75 -6.26
C VAL A 366 -9.86 -13.49 -7.14
N PRO A 367 -10.90 -14.33 -7.06
CA PRO A 367 -12.13 -14.12 -7.82
C PRO A 367 -12.80 -12.82 -7.40
N ALA A 368 -13.36 -12.09 -8.38
CA ALA A 368 -14.21 -10.94 -8.07
C ALA A 368 -15.49 -11.42 -7.37
N GLY A 369 -15.89 -10.67 -6.33
CA GLY A 369 -17.16 -10.89 -5.65
C GLY A 369 -18.34 -10.53 -6.55
N GLU A 370 -19.52 -11.03 -6.18
CA GLU A 370 -20.76 -10.60 -6.83
C GLU A 370 -21.02 -9.11 -6.56
N PRO A 371 -21.62 -8.37 -7.51
CA PRO A 371 -22.00 -6.97 -7.29
C PRO A 371 -22.89 -6.88 -6.06
N SER A 372 -22.52 -6.04 -5.10
CA SER A 372 -23.37 -5.78 -3.93
C SER A 372 -24.65 -5.09 -4.39
N SER A 373 -25.73 -5.86 -4.55
CA SER A 373 -27.07 -5.33 -4.80
C SER A 373 -27.61 -4.72 -3.51
N SER A 374 -27.11 -3.55 -3.15
CA SER A 374 -27.73 -2.68 -2.14
C SER A 374 -28.14 -1.38 -2.80
N SER A 375 -29.16 -1.47 -3.67
CA SER A 375 -29.99 -0.31 -3.98
C SER A 375 -30.89 -0.06 -2.76
N PRO A 376 -30.86 1.12 -2.12
CA PRO A 376 -31.84 1.46 -1.10
C PRO A 376 -33.14 1.81 -1.82
N SER A 377 -33.89 0.80 -2.27
CA SER A 377 -35.26 1.03 -2.69
C SER A 377 -36.11 1.21 -1.43
N ALA A 378 -36.30 2.47 -1.06
CA ALA A 378 -37.38 2.87 -0.20
C ALA A 378 -38.70 2.40 -0.81
N SER A 379 -39.29 1.36 -0.23
CA SER A 379 -40.72 1.14 -0.34
C SER A 379 -41.25 0.73 1.02
N ALA A 380 -41.70 1.75 1.75
CA ALA A 380 -42.62 1.57 2.85
C ALA A 380 -43.88 0.89 2.29
N SER A 381 -44.19 -0.31 2.77
CA SER A 381 -45.56 -0.80 2.79
C SER A 381 -45.93 -1.09 4.22
N ALA A 382 -46.70 -0.16 4.77
CA ALA A 382 -47.43 -0.34 6.00
C ALA A 382 -48.41 -1.50 5.84
N SER A 383 -48.44 -2.41 6.82
CA SER A 383 -49.66 -3.13 7.13
C SER A 383 -49.83 -3.20 8.64
N SER A 384 -50.95 -2.63 9.06
CA SER A 384 -51.41 -2.39 10.42
C SER A 384 -52.14 -3.60 11.02
N SER A 385 -52.20 -3.59 12.37
CA SER A 385 -53.04 -4.38 13.29
C SER A 385 -52.36 -5.67 13.81
N ALA A 386 -52.34 -5.97 15.12
CA ALA A 386 -53.36 -5.68 16.11
C ALA A 386 -52.82 -5.35 17.51
N SER A 387 -53.69 -4.64 18.22
CA SER A 387 -53.67 -4.16 19.58
C SER A 387 -53.58 -5.27 20.65
N SER A 388 -52.87 -5.02 21.74
CA SER A 388 -53.34 -5.38 23.09
C SER A 388 -52.77 -4.39 24.11
N SER A 389 -53.67 -3.61 24.70
CA SER A 389 -53.45 -2.79 25.88
C SER A 389 -53.06 -3.61 27.11
N ALA A 390 -52.18 -3.05 27.95
CA ALA A 390 -52.38 -3.00 29.40
C ALA A 390 -51.61 -1.81 29.99
N SER A 391 -52.36 -0.83 30.49
CA SER A 391 -51.90 0.29 31.32
C SER A 391 -51.53 -0.14 32.73
N ALA A 392 -50.57 0.56 33.34
CA ALA A 392 -50.67 1.29 34.62
C ALA A 392 -49.26 1.81 34.98
N SER A 393 -49.03 3.13 34.95
CA SER A 393 -49.04 4.04 36.13
C SER A 393 -47.92 3.73 37.14
N SER A 394 -47.11 4.65 37.67
CA SER A 394 -47.04 6.12 37.65
C SER A 394 -45.86 6.55 38.55
N SER A 395 -45.44 7.83 38.46
CA SER A 395 -44.71 8.62 39.48
C SER A 395 -43.21 8.32 39.67
N THR A 396 -42.26 9.25 39.85
CA THR A 396 -42.30 10.70 40.16
C THR A 396 -40.89 11.32 39.96
N SER A 397 -40.87 12.55 39.45
CA SER A 397 -40.07 13.72 39.87
C SER A 397 -38.53 13.71 40.08
N ALA A 398 -37.91 14.59 39.28
CA ALA A 398 -37.15 15.80 39.67
C ALA A 398 -35.61 15.76 39.89
N SER A 399 -34.94 16.45 38.96
CA SER A 399 -34.09 17.65 39.15
C SER A 399 -32.75 17.53 39.88
N ALA A 400 -31.66 17.83 39.18
CA ALA A 400 -30.85 19.03 39.47
C ALA A 400 -29.87 19.34 38.34
N SER A 401 -29.80 20.64 38.04
CA SER A 401 -28.91 21.34 37.12
C SER A 401 -27.60 21.69 37.82
N ALA A 402 -26.47 21.65 37.11
CA ALA A 402 -25.32 22.51 37.39
C ALA A 402 -24.51 22.75 36.11
N SER A 403 -24.65 23.97 35.62
CA SER A 403 -23.83 24.62 34.61
C SER A 403 -22.56 25.17 35.27
N ALA A 404 -21.40 25.04 34.61
CA ALA A 404 -20.26 25.91 34.85
C ALA A 404 -19.47 26.10 33.55
N SER A 405 -19.52 27.32 33.03
CA SER A 405 -18.77 27.81 31.88
C SER A 405 -17.28 28.02 32.19
N ALA A 406 -16.47 27.55 31.24
CA ALA A 406 -15.26 28.12 30.64
C ALA A 406 -14.37 29.12 31.42
N THR A 407 -13.06 28.84 31.41
CA THR A 407 -12.04 29.84 31.08
C THR A 407 -10.94 29.14 30.27
N THR A 408 -10.73 29.65 29.06
CA THR A 408 -9.78 29.19 28.04
C THR A 408 -8.39 29.80 28.26
N THR A 409 -7.34 29.03 28.01
CA THR A 409 -5.98 29.54 27.75
C THR A 409 -5.43 28.73 26.57
N PRO A 410 -4.99 29.38 25.47
CA PRO A 410 -4.57 28.66 24.26
C PRO A 410 -3.17 28.08 24.48
N THR A 411 -3.05 26.76 24.38
CA THR A 411 -1.78 26.05 24.27
C THR A 411 -1.53 25.80 22.78
N PRO A 412 -0.33 26.05 22.24
CA PRO A 412 -0.06 25.90 20.81
C PRO A 412 -0.28 24.45 20.38
N THR A 413 -1.18 24.25 19.44
CA THR A 413 -1.43 22.99 18.74
C THR A 413 -0.17 22.62 17.96
N THR A 414 0.58 21.64 18.45
CA THR A 414 1.56 20.90 17.66
C THR A 414 0.79 19.86 16.86
N THR A 415 0.63 20.09 15.56
CA THR A 415 0.17 19.09 14.61
C THR A 415 1.08 17.85 14.69
N PRO A 416 0.56 16.63 14.94
CA PRO A 416 1.38 15.43 14.88
C PRO A 416 1.70 15.14 13.41
N THR A 417 2.90 15.49 12.96
CA THR A 417 3.47 15.05 11.69
C THR A 417 4.13 13.70 11.91
N GLY A 418 3.33 12.63 11.94
CA GLY A 418 3.85 11.27 11.80
C GLY A 418 4.36 11.10 10.36
N ASN A 419 5.65 10.87 10.19
CA ASN A 419 6.24 10.59 8.88
C ASN A 419 5.76 9.21 8.41
N LEU A 420 4.84 9.22 7.44
CA LEU A 420 4.32 8.05 6.75
C LEU A 420 5.40 7.44 5.84
N ALA A 421 5.28 6.14 5.55
CA ALA A 421 6.00 5.51 4.45
C ALA A 421 5.70 6.29 3.15
N THR A 422 6.71 7.01 2.67
CA THR A 422 6.58 7.98 1.60
C THR A 422 6.93 7.29 0.29
N THR A 423 5.90 6.87 -0.45
CA THR A 423 6.05 6.48 -1.87
C THR A 423 5.66 7.69 -2.73
N GLY A 424 6.61 8.61 -2.91
CA GLY A 424 6.49 9.87 -3.64
C GLY A 424 7.59 10.86 -3.24
N GLU A 425 7.96 11.82 -4.08
CA GLU A 425 9.05 12.78 -3.80
C GLU A 425 8.81 13.51 -2.45
N PRO A 426 9.79 13.53 -1.52
CA PRO A 426 9.58 14.10 -0.18
C PRO A 426 9.32 15.61 -0.24
N VAL A 427 8.11 16.02 0.16
CA VAL A 427 7.64 17.43 0.26
C VAL A 427 8.64 18.39 0.92
N MET A 428 9.49 17.87 1.83
CA MET A 428 10.62 18.59 2.43
C MET A 428 11.58 19.21 1.42
N ARG A 429 11.84 18.56 0.27
CA ARG A 429 12.70 19.12 -0.79
C ARG A 429 12.05 20.32 -1.45
N PHE A 430 10.75 20.25 -1.78
CA PHE A 430 10.00 21.40 -2.28
C PHE A 430 9.92 22.55 -1.28
N ALA A 431 9.80 22.25 0.03
CA ALA A 431 9.84 23.26 1.08
C ALA A 431 11.21 23.98 1.16
N ILE A 432 12.31 23.26 0.97
CA ILE A 432 13.67 23.84 0.92
C ILE A 432 13.83 24.73 -0.32
N TYR A 433 13.36 24.30 -1.49
CA TYR A 433 13.39 25.11 -2.71
C TYR A 433 12.53 26.38 -2.56
N ALA A 434 11.34 26.27 -1.99
CA ALA A 434 10.48 27.42 -1.71
C ALA A 434 11.14 28.42 -0.76
N LEU A 435 11.79 27.94 0.31
CA LEU A 435 12.53 28.79 1.24
C LEU A 435 13.72 29.49 0.54
N GLY A 436 14.44 28.77 -0.33
CA GLY A 436 15.51 29.32 -1.15
C GLY A 436 15.06 30.44 -2.07
N LEU A 437 13.91 30.28 -2.75
CA LEU A 437 13.32 31.29 -3.62
C LEU A 437 12.84 32.53 -2.84
N ILE A 438 12.27 32.34 -1.64
CA ILE A 438 11.87 33.45 -0.76
C ILE A 438 13.10 34.26 -0.32
N LEU A 439 14.19 33.59 0.08
CA LEU A 439 15.45 34.22 0.46
C LEU A 439 16.08 34.99 -0.71
N ALA A 440 16.10 34.40 -1.90
CA ALA A 440 16.60 35.07 -3.11
C ALA A 440 15.78 36.33 -3.45
N GLY A 441 14.44 36.24 -3.38
CA GLY A 441 13.54 37.37 -3.57
C GLY A 441 13.76 38.49 -2.55
N ALA A 442 13.95 38.14 -1.27
CA ALA A 442 14.24 39.11 -0.22
C ALA A 442 15.58 39.84 -0.45
N ILE A 443 16.62 39.13 -0.89
CA ILE A 443 17.93 39.72 -1.22
C ILE A 443 17.80 40.71 -2.39
N LEU A 444 17.05 40.36 -3.44
CA LEU A 444 16.83 41.25 -4.58
C LEU A 444 16.07 42.53 -4.20
N VAL A 445 15.05 42.44 -3.33
CA VAL A 445 14.31 43.61 -2.82
C VAL A 445 15.22 44.52 -1.99
N ILE A 446 16.08 43.95 -1.15
CA ILE A 446 17.04 44.71 -0.34
C ILE A 446 18.07 45.41 -1.23
N ALA A 447 18.60 44.72 -2.24
CA ALA A 447 19.55 45.30 -3.20
C ALA A 447 18.92 46.44 -4.03
N ALA A 448 17.66 46.26 -4.48
CA ALA A 448 16.92 47.28 -5.21
C ALA A 448 16.64 48.53 -4.35
N ARG A 449 16.29 48.35 -3.07
CA ARG A 449 16.09 49.45 -2.12
C ARG A 449 17.39 50.22 -1.85
N ARG A 450 18.51 49.52 -1.69
CA ARG A 450 19.83 50.17 -1.49
C ARG A 450 20.29 50.99 -2.69
N ARG A 451 20.01 50.53 -3.92
CA ARG A 451 20.30 51.30 -5.15
C ARG A 451 19.47 52.58 -5.23
N ARG A 452 18.20 52.56 -4.82
CA ARG A 452 17.33 53.75 -4.80
C ARG A 452 17.67 54.77 -3.70
N SER A 453 18.40 54.37 -2.66
CA SER A 453 18.89 55.29 -1.62
C SER A 453 20.28 55.88 -1.92
N SER A 454 20.93 55.41 -2.99
CA SER A 454 22.26 55.85 -3.42
C SER A 454 22.23 56.67 -4.72
N ALA A 455 21.03 56.92 -5.25
CA ALA A 455 20.72 57.86 -6.32
C ALA A 455 19.82 58.95 -5.73
#